data_AF-A0A090QWA4-F1
#
_entry.id   AF-A0A090QWA4-F1
#
_cell.length_a   1.000
_cell.length_b   1.000
_cell.length_c   1.000
_cell.angle_alpha   90.00
_cell.angle_beta   90.00
_cell.angle_gamma   90.00
#
_symmetry.space_group_name_H-M   'P 1'
#
loop_
_entity.id
_entity.type
_entity.pdbx_description
1 polymer ?
#
loop_
_entity_poly.entity_id
_entity_poly.type
_entity_poly.pdbx_seq_one_letter_code
_entity_poly.pdbx_strand_id
1 'polypeptide(L)'
;MSIRFSVILIVALIALAQLPAIEPALFWQRDAIAHGEVWRLITGNFTHTNWPHMIMNTVALAIITFIFRAHLTAIRLTTVLLSLSLFVGICLLGSPMHNYAAYPGYCMVCSRGEPAEISPSKINWATSCWLALS
;
A
#
# COMPACT_ATOMS: atom_id res chain seq x y z
N MET A 1 -6.57 21.39 -12.40
CA MET A 1 -7.33 20.12 -12.33
C MET A 1 -8.23 20.14 -11.10
N SER A 2 -9.52 19.83 -11.24
CA SER A 2 -10.46 19.84 -10.11
C SER A 2 -10.12 18.77 -9.07
N ILE A 3 -10.27 19.07 -7.78
CA ILE A 3 -10.01 18.10 -6.71
C ILE A 3 -10.93 16.87 -6.82
N ARG A 4 -12.18 17.07 -7.24
CA ARG A 4 -13.15 15.99 -7.46
C ARG A 4 -12.68 15.02 -8.54
N PHE A 5 -12.22 15.58 -9.66
CA PHE A 5 -11.65 14.79 -10.75
C PHE A 5 -10.39 14.04 -10.32
N SER A 6 -9.58 14.67 -9.45
CA SER A 6 -8.37 14.04 -8.90
C SER A 6 -8.69 12.84 -8.03
N VAL A 7 -9.70 12.95 -7.16
CA VAL A 7 -10.17 11.82 -6.33
C VAL A 7 -10.68 10.70 -7.22
N ILE A 8 -11.56 10.98 -8.18
CA ILE A 8 -12.09 9.96 -9.09
C ILE A 8 -10.96 9.25 -9.84
N LEU A 9 -9.98 10.01 -10.35
CA LEU A 9 -8.82 9.45 -11.03
C LEU A 9 -8.01 8.54 -10.10
N ILE A 10 -7.72 8.98 -8.87
CA ILE A 10 -6.97 8.18 -7.89
C ILE A 10 -7.70 6.86 -7.59
N VAL A 11 -9.02 6.92 -7.37
CA VAL A 11 -9.83 5.71 -7.12
C VAL A 11 -9.81 4.76 -8.32
N ALA A 12 -9.92 5.29 -9.54
CA ALA A 12 -9.86 4.47 -10.75
C ALA A 12 -8.49 3.79 -10.89
N LEU A 13 -7.40 4.50 -10.61
CA LEU A 13 -6.05 3.94 -10.62
C LEU A 13 -5.85 2.86 -9.55
N ILE A 14 -6.38 3.05 -8.34
CA ILE A 14 -6.36 2.03 -7.28
C ILE A 14 -7.12 0.77 -7.74
N ALA A 15 -8.29 0.93 -8.36
CA ALA A 15 -9.05 -0.20 -8.88
C ALA A 15 -8.32 -0.94 -10.01
N LEU A 16 -7.69 -0.21 -10.94
CA LEU A 16 -6.88 -0.79 -12.02
C LEU A 16 -5.66 -1.53 -11.48
N ALA A 17 -5.04 -1.04 -10.40
CA ALA A 17 -3.92 -1.70 -9.75
C ALA A 17 -4.28 -3.07 -9.15
N GLN A 18 -5.57 -3.38 -8.95
CA GLN A 18 -6.03 -4.70 -8.47
C GLN A 18 -6.20 -5.74 -9.60
N LEU A 19 -6.05 -5.34 -10.87
CA LEU A 19 -6.20 -6.29 -11.97
C LEU A 19 -5.09 -7.35 -11.90
N PRO A 20 -5.41 -8.66 -12.02
CA PRO A 20 -4.41 -9.73 -11.88
C PRO A 20 -3.22 -9.62 -12.84
N ALA A 21 -3.40 -8.96 -13.98
CA ALA A 21 -2.33 -8.72 -14.95
C ALA A 21 -1.39 -7.55 -14.58
N ILE A 22 -1.81 -6.67 -13.67
CA ILE A 22 -1.12 -5.43 -13.30
C ILE A 22 -0.55 -5.52 -11.88
N GLU A 23 -1.33 -6.09 -10.96
CA GLU A 23 -1.00 -6.21 -9.54
C GLU A 23 0.43 -6.75 -9.30
N PRO A 24 0.88 -7.85 -9.97
CA PRO A 24 2.21 -8.40 -9.71
C PRO A 24 3.37 -7.45 -10.07
N ALA A 25 3.15 -6.49 -10.98
CA ALA A 25 4.14 -5.50 -11.40
C ALA A 25 4.20 -4.28 -10.45
N LEU A 26 3.12 -4.04 -9.70
CA LEU A 26 2.99 -2.89 -8.80
C LEU A 26 3.21 -3.25 -7.33
N PHE A 27 2.94 -4.50 -6.99
CA PHE A 27 3.04 -5.05 -5.64
C PHE A 27 4.43 -4.84 -5.02
N TRP A 28 4.50 -4.53 -3.74
CA TRP A 28 5.78 -4.29 -3.09
C TRP A 28 6.53 -5.61 -2.86
N GLN A 29 7.69 -5.75 -3.48
CA GLN A 29 8.60 -6.89 -3.34
C GLN A 29 10.00 -6.38 -3.07
N ARG A 30 10.59 -6.79 -1.95
CA ARG A 30 11.93 -6.36 -1.53
C ARG A 30 12.99 -6.70 -2.57
N ASP A 31 12.95 -7.93 -3.08
CA ASP A 31 13.95 -8.40 -4.03
C ASP A 31 13.86 -7.60 -5.34
N ALA A 32 12.65 -7.40 -5.90
CA ALA A 32 12.47 -6.59 -7.10
C ALA A 32 12.95 -5.13 -6.91
N ILE A 33 12.70 -4.53 -5.74
CA ILE A 33 13.21 -3.20 -5.40
C ILE A 33 14.74 -3.18 -5.41
N ALA A 34 15.38 -4.21 -4.83
CA ALA A 34 16.84 -4.34 -4.84
C ALA A 34 17.40 -4.53 -6.27
N HIS A 35 16.61 -5.08 -7.19
CA HIS A 35 16.94 -5.23 -8.61
C HIS A 35 16.59 -4.00 -9.47
N GLY A 36 16.17 -2.88 -8.87
CA GLY A 36 15.96 -1.61 -9.56
C GLY A 36 14.49 -1.23 -9.79
N GLU A 37 13.53 -2.03 -9.34
CA GLU A 37 12.09 -1.74 -9.47
C GLU A 37 11.60 -0.77 -8.38
N VAL A 38 12.23 0.40 -8.28
CA VAL A 38 12.02 1.38 -7.19
C VAL A 38 10.62 1.98 -7.16
N TRP A 39 9.87 1.94 -8.26
CA TRP A 39 8.48 2.38 -8.30
C TRP A 39 7.60 1.60 -7.31
N ARG A 40 7.96 0.35 -7.00
CA ARG A 40 7.26 -0.51 -6.03
C ARG A 40 7.21 0.07 -4.63
N LEU A 41 8.13 0.98 -4.27
CA LEU A 41 8.08 1.73 -3.00
C LEU A 41 6.82 2.57 -2.87
N ILE A 42 6.31 3.10 -3.99
CA ILE A 42 5.11 3.91 -4.02
C ILE A 42 3.92 3.05 -4.47
N THR A 43 4.05 2.34 -5.58
CA THR A 43 2.93 1.63 -6.21
C THR A 43 2.38 0.50 -5.36
N GLY A 44 3.22 -0.12 -4.52
CA GLY A 44 2.79 -1.18 -3.62
C GLY A 44 1.83 -0.71 -2.51
N ASN A 45 1.76 0.59 -2.24
CA ASN A 45 0.75 1.15 -1.32
C ASN A 45 -0.66 1.20 -1.95
N PHE A 46 -0.77 1.03 -3.27
CA PHE A 46 -2.05 1.04 -3.97
C PHE A 46 -2.57 -0.38 -4.26
N THR A 47 -1.74 -1.42 -4.14
CA THR A 47 -2.17 -2.82 -4.25
C THR A 47 -2.78 -3.29 -2.92
N HIS A 48 -4.02 -3.81 -2.96
CA HIS A 48 -4.77 -4.24 -1.79
C HIS A 48 -5.12 -5.72 -1.92
N THR A 49 -4.80 -6.54 -0.92
CA THR A 49 -5.13 -7.97 -0.94
C THR A 49 -6.58 -8.26 -0.59
N ASN A 50 -7.33 -7.26 -0.11
CA ASN A 50 -8.67 -7.43 0.42
C ASN A 50 -9.59 -6.29 -0.03
N TRP A 51 -10.67 -6.64 -0.71
CA TRP A 51 -11.66 -5.70 -1.25
C TRP A 51 -12.30 -4.81 -0.18
N PRO A 52 -12.80 -5.35 0.96
CA PRO A 52 -13.22 -4.54 2.11
C PRO A 52 -12.21 -3.46 2.53
N HIS A 53 -10.91 -3.79 2.63
CA HIS A 53 -9.88 -2.81 3.00
C HIS A 53 -9.72 -1.72 1.93
N MET A 54 -9.67 -2.13 0.65
CA MET A 54 -9.61 -1.17 -0.47
C MET A 54 -10.80 -0.20 -0.44
N ILE A 55 -12.01 -0.70 -0.18
CA ILE A 55 -13.22 0.11 -0.09
C ILE A 55 -13.13 1.06 1.11
N MET A 56 -12.75 0.57 2.29
CA MET A 56 -12.60 1.40 3.49
C MET A 56 -11.61 2.56 3.26
N ASN A 57 -10.44 2.28 2.71
CA ASN A 57 -9.40 3.28 2.45
C ASN A 57 -9.85 4.30 1.39
N THR A 58 -10.54 3.83 0.36
CA THR A 58 -11.09 4.69 -0.71
C THR A 58 -12.20 5.60 -0.18
N VAL A 59 -13.10 5.08 0.65
CA VAL A 59 -14.16 5.85 1.30
C VAL A 59 -13.57 6.87 2.27
N ALA A 60 -12.58 6.47 3.08
CA ALA A 60 -11.87 7.39 3.97
C ALA A 60 -11.21 8.54 3.21
N LEU A 61 -10.52 8.24 2.10
CA LEU A 61 -9.92 9.25 1.23
C LEU A 61 -10.96 10.24 0.68
N ALA A 62 -12.12 9.74 0.25
CA ALA A 62 -13.22 10.58 -0.23
C ALA A 62 -13.80 11.47 0.87
N ILE A 63 -14.00 10.93 2.08
CA ILE A 63 -14.52 11.67 3.24
C ILE A 63 -13.54 12.76 3.67
N ILE A 64 -12.26 12.42 3.86
CA ILE A 64 -11.21 13.39 4.25
C ILE A 64 -11.13 14.50 3.20
N THR A 65 -11.12 14.14 1.92
CA THR A 65 -11.08 15.13 0.85
C THR A 65 -12.33 16.02 0.85
N PHE A 66 -13.51 15.46 1.14
CA PHE A 66 -14.76 16.22 1.21
C PHE A 66 -14.76 17.21 2.38
N ILE A 67 -14.31 16.79 3.56
CA ILE A 67 -14.24 17.63 4.78
C ILE A 67 -13.23 18.76 4.57
N PHE A 68 -12.02 18.45 4.09
CA PHE A 68 -10.94 19.42 3.94
C PHE A 68 -10.88 20.08 2.57
N ARG A 69 -11.93 19.96 1.75
CA ARG A 69 -11.96 20.49 0.36
C ARG A 69 -11.64 21.97 0.22
N ALA A 70 -11.88 22.77 1.27
CA ALA A 70 -11.57 24.20 1.29
C ALA A 70 -10.06 24.48 1.43
N HIS A 71 -9.30 23.52 1.95
CA HIS A 71 -7.86 23.65 2.25
C HIS A 71 -6.98 22.68 1.45
N LEU A 72 -7.60 21.72 0.77
CA LEU A 72 -6.94 20.77 -0.11
C LEU A 72 -7.04 21.25 -1.55
N THR A 73 -5.88 21.28 -2.21
CA THR A 73 -5.79 21.37 -3.66
C THR A 73 -5.43 19.99 -4.21
N ALA A 74 -5.68 19.74 -5.50
CA ALA A 74 -5.26 18.51 -6.16
C ALA A 74 -3.77 18.21 -5.94
N ILE A 75 -2.92 19.23 -6.09
CA ILE A 75 -1.47 19.11 -5.89
C ILE A 75 -1.14 18.73 -4.45
N ARG A 76 -1.77 19.38 -3.46
CA ARG A 76 -1.55 19.08 -2.04
C ARG A 76 -1.98 17.66 -1.70
N LEU A 77 -3.13 17.21 -2.19
CA LEU A 77 -3.60 15.83 -2.01
C LEU A 77 -2.61 14.83 -2.59
N THR A 78 -2.21 14.99 -3.86
CA THR A 78 -1.25 14.09 -4.52
C THR A 78 0.10 14.10 -3.81
N THR A 79 0.58 15.26 -3.37
CA THR A 79 1.86 15.39 -2.65
C THR A 79 1.82 14.64 -1.31
N VAL A 80 0.73 14.78 -0.55
CA VAL A 80 0.55 14.07 0.72
C VAL A 80 0.52 12.55 0.48
N LEU A 81 -0.24 12.09 -0.51
CA LEU A 81 -0.32 10.67 -0.84
C LEU A 81 1.05 10.10 -1.24
N LEU A 82 1.77 10.75 -2.16
CA LEU A 82 3.09 10.29 -2.59
C LEU A 82 4.11 10.30 -1.45
N SER A 83 4.08 11.33 -0.60
CA SER A 83 5.00 11.44 0.55
C SER A 83 4.74 10.34 1.57
N LEU A 84 3.47 10.05 1.87
CA LEU A 84 3.08 8.96 2.77
C LEU A 84 3.45 7.60 2.18
N SER A 85 3.13 7.34 0.91
CA SER A 85 3.46 6.09 0.24
C SER A 85 4.97 5.84 0.21
N LEU A 86 5.77 6.87 -0.09
CA LEU A 86 7.22 6.75 -0.09
C LEU A 86 7.77 6.48 1.32
N PHE A 87 7.28 7.22 2.32
CA PHE A 87 7.68 7.02 3.71
C PHE A 87 7.40 5.58 4.17
N VAL A 88 6.21 5.07 3.90
CA VAL A 88 5.80 3.70 4.25
C VAL A 88 6.62 2.67 3.49
N GLY A 89 6.82 2.87 2.19
CA GLY A 89 7.65 2.00 1.35
C GLY A 89 9.09 1.89 1.84
N ILE A 90 9.69 3.00 2.29
CA ILE A 90 11.03 3.02 2.88
C ILE A 90 11.05 2.36 4.26
N CYS A 91 10.08 2.68 5.12
CA CYS A 91 9.95 2.07 6.43
C CYS A 91 9.87 0.54 6.35
N LEU A 92 9.19 0.02 5.33
CA LEU A 92 9.10 -1.41 5.06
C LEU A 92 10.43 -2.04 4.65
N LEU A 93 11.33 -1.31 3.98
CA LEU A 93 12.70 -1.81 3.73
C LEU A 93 13.46 -2.07 5.04
N GLY A 94 13.19 -1.30 6.10
CA GLY A 94 13.75 -1.53 7.42
C GLY A 94 13.10 -2.69 8.20
N SER A 95 11.97 -3.22 7.70
CA SER A 95 11.26 -4.34 8.32
C SER A 95 11.83 -5.71 7.88
N PRO A 96 11.56 -6.80 8.61
CA PRO A 96 11.91 -8.16 8.16
C PRO A 96 10.99 -8.68 7.03
N MET A 97 9.96 -7.91 6.61
CA MET A 97 9.02 -8.31 5.57
C MET A 97 9.72 -8.35 4.21
N HIS A 98 9.62 -9.49 3.51
CA HIS A 98 10.10 -9.62 2.12
C HIS A 98 9.03 -9.27 1.09
N ASN A 99 7.75 -9.49 1.42
CA ASN A 99 6.60 -9.23 0.56
C ASN A 99 5.49 -8.52 1.36
N TYR A 100 4.72 -7.64 0.70
CA TYR A 100 3.61 -6.87 1.29
C TYR A 100 2.38 -7.72 1.67
N ALA A 101 2.30 -8.94 1.14
CA ALA A 101 1.19 -9.88 1.29
C ALA A 101 1.73 -11.18 1.86
N ALA A 102 1.69 -11.30 3.18
CA ALA A 102 1.50 -12.60 3.79
C ALA A 102 0.00 -12.79 4.00
N TYR A 103 -0.74 -13.11 2.93
CA TYR A 103 -2.05 -13.76 3.08
C TYR A 103 -1.80 -15.28 3.20
N PRO A 104 -2.60 -16.06 3.97
CA PRO A 104 -2.25 -17.43 4.40
C PRO A 104 -2.14 -18.50 3.30
N GLY A 105 -2.18 -18.13 2.00
CA GLY A 105 -2.19 -19.06 0.88
C GLY A 105 -0.94 -19.03 -0.01
N TYR A 106 -0.14 -17.96 0.03
CA TYR A 106 1.13 -17.87 -0.69
C TYR A 106 2.24 -17.54 0.29
N CYS A 107 2.50 -18.52 1.16
CA CYS A 107 3.63 -18.51 2.07
C CYS A 107 4.92 -18.73 1.26
N MET A 108 5.57 -17.65 0.81
CA MET A 108 6.99 -17.71 0.40
C MET A 108 7.94 -17.76 1.61
N VAL A 109 7.43 -18.16 2.78
CA VAL A 109 8.18 -18.63 3.96
C VAL A 109 8.13 -20.17 4.04
N CYS A 110 7.65 -20.86 2.99
CA CYS A 110 7.84 -22.30 2.84
C CYS A 110 9.19 -22.68 2.19
N SER A 111 10.28 -21.91 2.41
CA SER A 111 11.65 -22.41 2.18
C SER A 111 12.34 -22.90 3.46
N ARG A 112 11.69 -22.74 4.63
CA ARG A 112 12.23 -23.16 5.94
C ARG A 112 11.33 -24.02 6.82
N GLY A 113 10.13 -24.40 6.38
CA GLY A 113 9.33 -25.42 7.07
C GLY A 113 8.82 -25.04 8.46
N GLU A 114 8.72 -23.74 8.79
CA GLU A 114 8.11 -23.30 10.06
C GLU A 114 6.64 -22.88 9.85
N PRO A 115 5.71 -23.30 10.74
CA PRO A 115 4.31 -22.92 10.65
C PRO A 115 4.09 -21.42 10.87
N ALA A 116 3.12 -20.87 10.16
CA ALA A 116 2.74 -19.46 10.21
C ALA A 116 2.05 -19.09 11.54
N GLU A 117 2.81 -19.01 12.63
CA GLU A 117 2.38 -18.33 13.84
C GLU A 117 2.82 -16.86 13.80
N ILE A 118 1.86 -15.95 13.73
CA ILE A 118 2.07 -14.53 14.00
C ILE A 118 2.31 -14.39 15.51
N SER A 119 3.56 -14.55 15.95
CA SER A 119 3.95 -14.28 17.33
C SER A 119 3.84 -12.77 17.61
N PRO A 120 3.20 -12.32 18.70
CA PRO A 120 3.14 -10.92 19.10
C PRO A 120 4.51 -10.25 19.25
N SER A 121 5.55 -11.06 19.50
CA SER A 121 6.95 -10.62 19.61
C SER A 121 7.58 -10.18 18.27
N LYS A 122 6.96 -10.48 17.13
CA LYS A 122 7.45 -10.12 15.78
C LYS A 122 6.76 -8.87 15.20
N ILE A 123 5.83 -8.26 15.94
CA ILE A 123 5.21 -6.98 15.57
C ILE A 123 6.19 -5.87 15.94
N ASN A 124 6.88 -5.32 14.93
CA ASN A 124 7.73 -4.15 15.11
C ASN A 124 7.03 -2.90 14.58
N TRP A 125 7.65 -1.73 14.81
CA TRP A 125 7.11 -0.44 14.37
C TRP A 125 6.77 -0.41 12.87
N ALA A 126 7.49 -1.15 12.03
CA ALA A 126 7.20 -1.22 10.59
C ALA A 126 5.98 -2.11 10.28
N THR A 127 5.78 -3.21 11.02
CA THR A 127 4.54 -4.01 10.97
C THR A 127 3.34 -3.21 11.50
N SER A 128 3.55 -2.37 12.51
CA SER A 128 2.51 -1.46 13.04
C SER A 128 2.19 -0.32 12.06
N CYS A 129 3.19 0.27 11.38
CA CYS A 129 2.96 1.23 10.30
C CYS A 129 2.17 0.61 9.14
N TRP A 130 2.40 -0.67 8.86
CA TRP A 130 1.64 -1.43 7.87
C TRP A 130 0.18 -1.66 8.29
N LEU A 131 -0.07 -2.17 9.51
CA LEU A 131 -1.43 -2.34 10.04
C LEU A 131 -2.22 -1.03 10.12
N ALA A 132 -1.56 0.09 10.38
CA ALA A 132 -2.21 1.40 10.48
C ALA A 132 -2.69 1.96 9.14
N LEU A 133 -2.23 1.40 8.01
CA LEU A 133 -2.51 1.88 6.65
C LEU A 133 -3.13 0.80 5.74
N SER A 134 -3.36 -0.40 6.27
CA SER A 134 -3.99 -1.54 5.57
C SER A 134 -5.45 -1.68 5.94
#